data_AF-A0A9X0CCI1-F1
#
_entry.id   AF-A0A9X0CCI1-F1
#
_cell.length_a   1.000
_cell.length_b   1.000
_cell.length_c   1.000
_cell.angle_alpha   90.00
_cell.angle_beta   90.00
_cell.angle_gamma   90.00
#
_symmetry.space_group_name_H-M   'P 1'
#
loop_
_entity.id
_entity.type
_entity.pdbx_description
1 polymer ?
#
loop_
_entity_poly.entity_id
_entity_poly.type
_entity_poly.pdbx_seq_one_letter_code
_entity_poly.pdbx_strand_id
1 'polypeptide(L)'
;MESNMELRFGKDYHEHFDPKVYLNHYWSGVSAEKVDHNHFIMRNFHDAWSKMPKKNLRILEFGGGAKICNLISGEPYAEEIIFSEYSERNRQALEAWRQKSADAHDWSTYFKFVVEYLEGKGSEEVCIREAELRKKITHILPCDIGWEDPVKWPSSWSSQSAMFDVITISLCLEVAVTSDEGYRHAIAKLRRYLKPGGFVLMLGVSWRELLHGRPRKILYFFR
;
A
#
# COMPACT_ATOMS: atom_id res chain seq x y z
N MET A 1 2.94 -37.21 -4.80
CA MET A 1 4.14 -36.37 -4.59
C MET A 1 3.69 -35.17 -3.80
N GLU A 2 3.87 -35.21 -2.48
CA GLU A 2 3.67 -34.04 -1.63
C GLU A 2 4.68 -32.99 -2.07
N SER A 3 4.20 -31.86 -2.60
CA SER A 3 5.08 -30.72 -2.81
C SER A 3 5.54 -30.26 -1.44
N ASN A 4 6.83 -30.45 -1.14
CA ASN A 4 7.47 -29.86 0.03
C ASN A 4 7.27 -28.34 -0.10
N MET A 5 6.31 -27.78 0.65
CA MET A 5 6.02 -26.36 0.61
C MET A 5 7.11 -25.65 1.40
N GLU A 6 8.19 -25.30 0.72
CA GLU A 6 9.27 -24.50 1.28
C GLU A 6 8.73 -23.12 1.66
N LEU A 7 8.69 -22.83 2.96
CA LEU A 7 8.32 -21.51 3.47
C LEU A 7 9.44 -20.53 3.14
N ARG A 8 9.11 -19.50 2.37
CA ARG A 8 10.05 -18.46 1.91
C ARG A 8 9.88 -17.18 2.72
N PHE A 9 10.99 -16.54 3.08
CA PHE A 9 10.99 -15.33 3.92
C PHE A 9 12.01 -14.31 3.44
N GLY A 10 11.69 -13.02 3.57
CA GLY A 10 12.65 -11.92 3.40
C GLY A 10 13.39 -11.94 2.07
N LYS A 11 14.67 -12.36 2.07
CA LYS A 11 15.58 -12.31 0.91
C LYS A 11 15.08 -13.10 -0.30
N ASP A 12 14.37 -14.20 -0.07
CA ASP A 12 13.75 -15.04 -1.11
C ASP A 12 12.82 -14.25 -2.02
N TYR A 13 12.28 -13.14 -1.51
CA TYR A 13 11.37 -12.26 -2.22
C TYR A 13 12.03 -11.60 -3.44
N HIS A 14 13.33 -11.32 -3.41
CA HIS A 14 14.05 -10.78 -4.56
C HIS A 14 14.20 -11.79 -5.70
N GLU A 15 14.34 -13.07 -5.36
CA GLU A 15 14.58 -14.12 -6.35
C GLU A 15 13.28 -14.67 -6.91
N HIS A 16 12.28 -14.88 -6.05
CA HIS A 16 11.10 -15.67 -6.38
C HIS A 16 9.80 -14.88 -6.53
N PHE A 17 9.73 -13.63 -6.08
CA PHE A 17 8.50 -12.86 -6.23
C PHE A 17 8.35 -12.34 -7.65
N ASP A 18 7.17 -12.59 -8.23
CA ASP A 18 6.75 -12.05 -9.53
C ASP A 18 5.53 -11.12 -9.33
N PRO A 19 5.68 -9.81 -9.61
CA PRO A 19 4.60 -8.85 -9.45
C PRO A 19 3.40 -9.12 -10.35
N LYS A 20 3.59 -9.60 -11.59
CA LYS A 20 2.49 -9.87 -12.51
C LYS A 20 1.66 -11.06 -12.02
N VAL A 21 2.31 -12.14 -11.58
CA VAL A 21 1.60 -13.30 -11.01
C VAL A 21 0.83 -12.89 -9.76
N TYR A 22 1.46 -12.12 -8.86
CA TYR A 22 0.83 -11.61 -7.66
C TYR A 22 -0.40 -10.73 -7.96
N LEU A 23 -0.27 -9.75 -8.85
CA LEU A 23 -1.35 -8.82 -9.19
C LEU A 23 -2.49 -9.54 -9.93
N ASN A 24 -2.19 -10.44 -10.85
CA ASN A 24 -3.23 -11.22 -11.55
C ASN A 24 -4.00 -12.16 -10.62
N HIS A 25 -3.34 -12.70 -9.60
CA HIS A 25 -3.98 -13.62 -8.66
C HIS A 25 -4.82 -12.88 -7.61
N TYR A 26 -4.26 -11.86 -6.96
CA TYR A 26 -4.89 -11.20 -5.80
C TYR A 26 -5.61 -9.90 -6.15
N TRP A 27 -5.23 -9.24 -7.25
CA TRP A 27 -5.66 -7.89 -7.57
C TRP A 27 -6.21 -7.74 -9.01
N SER A 28 -6.77 -8.81 -9.57
CA SER A 28 -7.34 -8.82 -10.93
C SER A 28 -8.52 -7.88 -11.15
N GLY A 29 -9.22 -7.49 -10.08
CA GLY A 29 -10.27 -6.49 -10.16
C GLY A 29 -11.11 -6.40 -8.89
N VAL A 30 -12.08 -5.48 -8.93
CA VAL A 30 -13.12 -5.30 -7.92
C VAL A 30 -14.43 -4.92 -8.61
N SER A 31 -15.57 -5.30 -8.03
CA SER A 31 -16.90 -4.99 -8.57
C SER A 31 -17.85 -4.54 -7.47
N ALA A 32 -18.80 -3.68 -7.84
CA ALA A 32 -19.93 -3.28 -7.01
C ALA A 32 -20.88 -4.46 -6.72
N GLU A 33 -21.03 -5.37 -7.69
CA GLU A 33 -21.97 -6.50 -7.63
C GLU A 33 -21.42 -7.69 -6.84
N LYS A 34 -20.08 -7.82 -6.78
CA LYS A 34 -19.40 -8.92 -6.10
C LYS A 34 -18.72 -8.42 -4.83
N VAL A 35 -19.29 -8.77 -3.68
CA VAL A 35 -18.71 -8.49 -2.37
C VAL A 35 -17.62 -9.52 -2.07
N ASP A 36 -16.40 -9.24 -2.49
CA ASP A 36 -15.22 -10.06 -2.21
C ASP A 36 -14.20 -9.35 -1.31
N HIS A 37 -13.01 -9.94 -1.19
CA HIS A 37 -11.94 -9.37 -0.38
C HIS A 37 -11.46 -8.01 -0.88
N ASN A 38 -11.44 -7.76 -2.19
CA ASN A 38 -11.01 -6.48 -2.74
C ASN A 38 -12.08 -5.43 -2.49
N HIS A 39 -13.36 -5.79 -2.61
CA HIS A 39 -14.48 -4.93 -2.23
C HIS A 39 -14.36 -4.47 -0.77
N PHE A 40 -14.14 -5.41 0.17
CA PHE A 40 -13.95 -5.09 1.59
C PHE A 40 -12.77 -4.13 1.80
N ILE A 41 -11.61 -4.42 1.20
CA ILE A 41 -10.41 -3.60 1.34
C ILE A 41 -10.65 -2.18 0.84
N MET A 42 -11.26 -2.03 -0.34
CA MET A 42 -11.50 -0.72 -0.94
C MET A 42 -12.48 0.12 -0.14
N ARG A 43 -13.57 -0.46 0.38
CA ARG A 43 -14.49 0.27 1.27
C ARG A 43 -13.81 0.71 2.56
N ASN A 44 -13.03 -0.16 3.19
CA ASN A 44 -12.37 0.18 4.44
C ASN A 44 -11.30 1.27 4.26
N PHE A 45 -10.51 1.24 3.19
CA PHE A 45 -9.60 2.34 2.88
C PHE A 45 -10.37 3.63 2.58
N HIS A 46 -11.46 3.56 1.83
CA HIS A 46 -12.31 4.73 1.57
C HIS A 46 -12.85 5.35 2.87
N ASP A 47 -13.39 4.53 3.77
CA ASP A 47 -13.90 4.96 5.08
C ASP A 47 -12.79 5.49 6.01
N ALA A 48 -11.55 5.01 5.88
CA ALA A 48 -10.43 5.53 6.64
C ALA A 48 -9.94 6.88 6.10
N TRP A 49 -9.84 7.02 4.78
CA TRP A 49 -9.45 8.29 4.13
C TRP A 49 -10.49 9.39 4.34
N SER A 50 -11.78 9.05 4.35
CA SER A 50 -12.86 10.02 4.62
C SER A 50 -12.83 10.63 6.02
N LYS A 51 -12.09 10.01 6.95
CA LYS A 51 -11.90 10.51 8.32
C LYS A 51 -10.67 11.41 8.47
N MET A 52 -9.92 11.65 7.39
CA MET A 52 -8.77 12.54 7.47
C MET A 52 -9.21 13.98 7.77
N PRO A 53 -8.59 14.66 8.75
CA PRO A 53 -9.08 15.95 9.23
C PRO A 53 -8.78 17.11 8.28
N LYS A 54 -7.89 16.91 7.31
CA LYS A 54 -7.43 17.94 6.38
C LYS A 54 -7.01 17.32 5.04
N LYS A 55 -6.87 18.17 4.03
CA LYS A 55 -6.24 17.86 2.74
C LYS A 55 -4.77 18.30 2.74
N ASN A 56 -4.12 18.20 1.58
CA ASN A 56 -2.72 18.52 1.34
C ASN A 56 -1.79 17.76 2.29
N LEU A 57 -2.00 16.45 2.35
CA LEU A 57 -1.26 15.52 3.19
C LEU A 57 -0.03 15.03 2.45
N ARG A 58 1.09 14.95 3.15
CA ARG A 58 2.26 14.22 2.68
C ARG A 58 2.20 12.79 3.18
N ILE A 59 2.21 11.82 2.27
CA ILE A 59 1.94 10.41 2.56
C ILE A 59 3.17 9.57 2.27
N LEU A 60 3.50 8.65 3.18
CA LEU A 60 4.45 7.57 2.95
C LEU A 60 3.68 6.25 2.82
N GLU A 61 3.70 5.63 1.64
CA GLU A 61 3.28 4.24 1.46
C GLU A 61 4.49 3.34 1.70
N PHE A 62 4.52 2.64 2.83
CA PHE A 62 5.63 1.77 3.19
C PHE A 62 5.33 0.30 2.88
N GLY A 63 6.17 -0.30 2.03
CA GLY A 63 6.07 -1.70 1.63
C GLY A 63 4.80 -2.01 0.88
N GLY A 64 4.38 -1.10 0.00
CA GLY A 64 3.07 -1.20 -0.67
C GLY A 64 2.96 -2.32 -1.71
N GLY A 65 4.05 -3.04 -2.01
CA GLY A 65 4.10 -4.05 -3.06
C GLY A 65 3.98 -3.43 -4.45
N ALA A 66 3.51 -4.20 -5.43
CA ALA A 66 3.25 -3.71 -6.79
C ALA A 66 1.86 -3.07 -6.97
N LYS A 67 1.15 -2.77 -5.87
CA LYS A 67 -0.26 -2.32 -5.90
C LYS A 67 -0.41 -0.85 -5.49
N ILE A 68 -1.42 -0.18 -6.05
CA ILE A 68 -1.71 1.25 -5.79
C ILE A 68 -3.13 1.49 -5.24
N CYS A 69 -3.95 0.45 -5.16
CA CYS A 69 -5.38 0.56 -4.88
C CYS A 69 -5.71 1.23 -3.53
N ASN A 70 -4.88 1.04 -2.50
CA ASN A 70 -5.06 1.66 -1.19
C ASN A 70 -4.88 3.18 -1.16
N LEU A 71 -4.27 3.76 -2.21
CA LEU A 71 -4.05 5.19 -2.35
C LEU A 71 -5.14 5.88 -3.17
N ILE A 72 -6.02 5.15 -3.87
CA ILE A 72 -7.04 5.72 -4.76
C ILE A 72 -8.03 6.61 -3.99
N SER A 73 -8.48 6.18 -2.82
CA SER A 73 -9.34 7.02 -1.96
C SER A 73 -8.56 8.11 -1.22
N GLY A 74 -7.23 7.97 -1.12
CA GLY A 74 -6.35 8.94 -0.45
C GLY A 74 -5.89 10.09 -1.34
N GLU A 75 -5.87 9.90 -2.66
CA GLU A 75 -5.43 10.89 -3.65
C GLU A 75 -6.04 12.29 -3.44
N PRO A 76 -7.36 12.45 -3.17
CA PRO A 76 -7.94 13.79 -2.99
C PRO A 76 -7.44 14.54 -1.75
N TYR A 77 -6.86 13.81 -0.79
CA TYR A 77 -6.27 14.36 0.42
C TYR A 77 -4.77 14.59 0.26
N ALA A 78 -4.13 13.90 -0.68
CA ALA A 78 -2.70 13.92 -0.89
C ALA A 78 -2.24 15.20 -1.60
N GLU A 79 -1.16 15.80 -1.10
CA GLU A 79 -0.32 16.74 -1.84
C GLU A 79 0.83 16.00 -2.53
N GLU A 80 1.48 15.10 -1.78
CA GLU A 80 2.60 14.29 -2.24
C GLU A 80 2.53 12.90 -1.62
N ILE A 81 2.87 11.89 -2.42
CA ILE A 81 2.97 10.49 -2.02
C ILE A 81 4.38 10.00 -2.33
N ILE A 82 5.06 9.52 -1.30
CA ILE A 82 6.31 8.79 -1.42
C ILE A 82 5.99 7.32 -1.24
N PHE A 83 6.24 6.54 -2.28
CA PHE A 83 6.06 5.10 -2.24
C PHE A 83 7.41 4.46 -1.92
N SER A 84 7.46 3.55 -0.95
CA SER A 84 8.67 2.77 -0.67
C SER A 84 8.36 1.29 -0.76
N GLU A 85 9.22 0.54 -1.42
CA GLU A 85 9.00 -0.89 -1.65
C GLU A 85 10.32 -1.66 -1.68
N TYR A 86 10.33 -2.83 -1.03
CA TYR A 86 11.52 -3.67 -0.85
C TYR A 86 12.00 -4.30 -2.16
N SER A 87 11.09 -4.90 -2.93
CA SER A 87 11.45 -5.58 -4.17
C SER A 87 11.69 -4.60 -5.32
N GLU A 88 12.83 -4.73 -6.00
CA GLU A 88 13.09 -3.97 -7.22
C GLU A 88 12.06 -4.25 -8.31
N ARG A 89 11.62 -5.50 -8.47
CA ARG A 89 10.61 -5.87 -9.47
C ARG A 89 9.26 -5.20 -9.19
N ASN A 90 8.88 -5.07 -7.91
CA ASN A 90 7.68 -4.31 -7.54
C ASN A 90 7.83 -2.83 -7.85
N ARG A 91 8.98 -2.23 -7.52
CA ARG A 91 9.27 -0.82 -7.87
C ARG A 91 9.21 -0.58 -9.38
N GLN A 92 9.76 -1.50 -10.19
CA GLN A 92 9.67 -1.43 -11.65
C GLN A 92 8.23 -1.51 -12.15
N ALA A 93 7.40 -2.39 -11.58
CA ALA A 93 5.97 -2.49 -11.93
C ALA A 93 5.20 -1.22 -11.58
N LEU A 94 5.48 -0.61 -10.42
CA LEU A 94 4.90 0.67 -10.01
C LEU A 94 5.33 1.81 -10.95
N GLU A 95 6.62 1.89 -11.30
CA GLU A 95 7.13 2.92 -12.21
C GLU A 95 6.55 2.73 -13.63
N ALA A 96 6.41 1.50 -14.11
CA ALA A 96 5.74 1.21 -15.37
C ALA A 96 4.28 1.71 -15.38
N TRP A 97 3.53 1.50 -14.29
CA TRP A 97 2.18 2.06 -14.16
C TRP A 97 2.19 3.58 -14.12
N ARG A 98 3.10 4.19 -13.35
CA ARG A 98 3.26 5.64 -13.22
C ARG A 98 3.60 6.31 -14.56
N GLN A 99 4.41 5.65 -15.39
CA GLN A 99 4.81 6.12 -16.73
C GLN A 99 3.82 5.75 -17.85
N LYS A 100 2.66 5.16 -17.51
CA LYS A 100 1.64 4.71 -18.46
C LYS A 100 2.18 3.71 -19.50
N SER A 101 3.08 2.82 -19.07
CA SER A 101 3.53 1.71 -19.91
C SER A 101 2.36 0.82 -20.30
N ALA A 102 2.36 0.31 -21.55
CA ALA A 102 1.33 -0.59 -22.06
C ALA A 102 1.29 -1.94 -21.30
N ASP A 103 2.41 -2.35 -20.70
CA ASP A 103 2.53 -3.59 -19.94
C ASP A 103 2.19 -3.42 -18.44
N ALA A 104 1.77 -2.22 -18.02
CA ALA A 104 1.39 -1.96 -16.65
C ALA A 104 0.08 -2.68 -16.29
N HIS A 105 -0.06 -3.06 -15.02
CA HIS A 105 -1.29 -3.66 -14.51
C HIS A 105 -2.47 -2.68 -14.64
N ASP A 106 -3.61 -3.18 -15.12
CA ASP A 106 -4.81 -2.39 -15.27
C ASP A 106 -5.54 -2.24 -13.93
N TRP A 107 -5.57 -1.01 -13.42
CA TRP A 107 -6.27 -0.64 -12.19
C TRP A 107 -7.65 -0.02 -12.43
N SER A 108 -8.13 0.04 -13.68
CA SER A 108 -9.36 0.75 -14.07
C SER A 108 -10.58 0.35 -13.26
N THR A 109 -10.74 -0.94 -12.95
CA THR A 109 -11.86 -1.44 -12.14
C THR A 109 -11.84 -0.89 -10.72
N TYR A 110 -10.66 -0.66 -10.13
CA TYR A 110 -10.51 -0.07 -8.80
C TYR A 110 -10.80 1.42 -8.78
N PHE A 111 -10.35 2.16 -9.81
CA PHE A 111 -10.68 3.57 -9.94
C PHE A 111 -12.18 3.79 -10.11
N LYS A 112 -12.83 3.02 -11.00
CA LYS A 112 -14.29 3.04 -11.16
C LYS A 112 -15.01 2.67 -9.87
N PHE A 113 -14.55 1.63 -9.18
CA PHE A 113 -15.15 1.24 -7.90
C PHE A 113 -15.10 2.36 -6.86
N VAL A 114 -13.98 3.06 -6.73
CA VAL A 114 -13.89 4.19 -5.78
C VAL A 114 -14.70 5.38 -6.27
N VAL A 115 -14.46 5.83 -7.50
CA VAL A 115 -14.96 7.13 -7.97
C VAL A 115 -16.42 7.05 -8.40
N GLU A 116 -16.80 6.05 -9.17
CA GLU A 116 -18.19 5.90 -9.64
C GLU A 116 -19.06 5.28 -8.54
N TYR A 117 -18.63 4.16 -7.97
CA TYR A 117 -19.47 3.41 -7.03
C TYR A 117 -19.47 3.95 -5.59
N LEU A 118 -18.31 4.26 -5.01
CA LEU A 118 -18.27 4.78 -3.63
C LEU A 118 -18.52 6.29 -3.54
N GLU A 119 -18.01 7.08 -4.49
CA GLU A 119 -18.13 8.55 -4.48
C GLU A 119 -19.31 9.08 -5.32
N GLY A 120 -19.93 8.26 -6.18
CA GLY A 120 -21.07 8.67 -7.01
C GLY A 120 -20.72 9.67 -8.12
N LYS A 121 -19.49 9.63 -8.65
CA LYS A 121 -18.98 10.54 -9.69
C LYS A 121 -18.95 9.89 -11.08
N GLY A 122 -18.66 10.68 -12.10
CA GLY A 122 -18.63 10.24 -13.49
C GLY A 122 -17.28 9.64 -13.92
N SER A 123 -17.26 9.17 -15.16
CA SER A 123 -16.08 8.57 -15.79
C SER A 123 -14.97 9.59 -16.09
N GLU A 124 -15.30 10.87 -16.21
CA GLU A 124 -14.28 11.93 -16.32
C GLU A 124 -13.49 12.05 -15.01
N GLU A 125 -14.17 12.02 -13.86
CA GLU A 125 -13.49 12.04 -12.56
C GLU A 125 -12.64 10.79 -12.31
N VAL A 126 -13.00 9.64 -12.89
CA VAL A 126 -12.17 8.42 -12.86
C VAL A 126 -10.82 8.69 -13.52
N CYS A 127 -10.85 9.23 -14.75
CA CYS A 127 -9.64 9.57 -15.49
C CYS A 127 -8.78 10.61 -14.77
N ILE A 128 -9.42 11.64 -14.18
CA ILE A 128 -8.73 12.68 -13.39
C ILE A 128 -8.08 12.06 -12.15
N ARG A 129 -8.80 11.23 -11.39
CA ARG A 129 -8.29 10.56 -10.19
C ARG A 129 -7.05 9.72 -10.50
N GLU A 130 -7.09 8.97 -11.60
CA GLU A 130 -5.98 8.13 -12.02
C GLU A 130 -4.76 8.96 -12.46
N ALA A 131 -4.98 10.03 -13.23
CA ALA A 131 -3.91 10.92 -13.67
C ALA A 131 -3.25 11.66 -12.49
N GLU A 132 -4.04 12.20 -11.56
CA GLU A 132 -3.52 12.90 -10.39
C GLU A 132 -2.80 11.96 -9.42
N LEU A 133 -3.28 10.73 -9.22
CA LEU A 133 -2.56 9.76 -8.39
C LEU A 133 -1.16 9.48 -8.96
N ARG A 134 -1.02 9.27 -10.28
CA ARG A 134 0.29 9.09 -10.92
C ARG A 134 1.23 10.28 -10.67
N LYS A 135 0.69 11.49 -10.81
CA LYS A 135 1.45 12.74 -10.62
C LYS A 135 1.89 12.94 -9.17
N LYS A 136 1.00 12.63 -8.21
CA LYS A 136 1.23 12.81 -6.78
C LYS A 136 2.15 11.74 -6.19
N ILE A 137 2.27 10.57 -6.81
CA ILE A 137 3.39 9.65 -6.53
C ILE A 137 4.65 10.27 -7.14
N THR A 138 5.41 10.99 -6.32
CA THR A 138 6.58 11.73 -6.79
C THR A 138 7.84 10.87 -6.81
N HIS A 139 7.94 9.91 -5.87
CA HIS A 139 9.07 8.99 -5.76
C HIS A 139 8.63 7.57 -5.44
N ILE A 140 9.37 6.60 -5.99
CA ILE A 140 9.30 5.18 -5.66
C ILE A 140 10.69 4.76 -5.18
N LEU A 141 10.86 4.55 -3.87
CA LEU A 141 12.16 4.39 -3.21
C LEU A 141 12.38 2.96 -2.71
N PRO A 142 13.64 2.48 -2.66
CA PRO A 142 13.97 1.26 -1.92
C PRO A 142 13.72 1.43 -0.43
N CYS A 143 13.18 0.40 0.22
CA CYS A 143 13.07 0.31 1.67
C CYS A 143 13.41 -1.09 2.18
N ASP A 144 13.83 -1.20 3.43
CA ASP A 144 13.98 -2.45 4.16
C ASP A 144 13.78 -2.17 5.65
N ILE A 145 12.80 -2.83 6.27
CA ILE A 145 12.52 -2.62 7.70
C ILE A 145 13.66 -3.10 8.61
N GLY A 146 14.56 -3.94 8.09
CA GLY A 146 15.79 -4.38 8.76
C GLY A 146 16.87 -3.31 8.85
N TRP A 147 16.85 -2.28 8.00
CA TRP A 147 17.82 -1.18 8.05
C TRP A 147 17.63 -0.30 9.31
N GLU A 148 18.68 0.44 9.66
CA GLU A 148 18.63 1.43 10.74
C GLU A 148 17.67 2.58 10.39
N ASP A 149 17.78 3.08 9.15
CA ASP A 149 16.81 3.95 8.49
C ASP A 149 16.06 3.11 7.42
N PRO A 150 14.78 2.75 7.67
CA PRO A 150 14.03 1.85 6.79
C PRO A 150 13.89 2.25 5.32
N VAL A 151 14.12 3.50 4.93
CA VAL A 151 13.93 3.98 3.55
C VAL A 151 15.21 4.63 3.05
N LYS A 152 15.58 4.33 1.80
CA LYS A 152 16.74 4.94 1.15
C LYS A 152 16.34 6.32 0.58
N TRP A 153 16.40 7.34 1.41
CA TRP A 153 16.06 8.72 1.05
C TRP A 153 17.05 9.32 0.03
N PRO A 154 16.60 10.23 -0.86
CA PRO A 154 17.51 11.03 -1.68
C PRO A 154 18.48 11.84 -0.81
N SER A 155 19.75 11.94 -1.23
CA SER A 155 20.79 12.64 -0.46
C SER A 155 20.53 14.14 -0.26
N SER A 156 19.68 14.74 -1.10
CA SER A 156 19.26 16.13 -0.99
C SER A 156 18.20 16.37 0.09
N TRP A 157 17.62 15.32 0.67
CA TRP A 157 16.55 15.45 1.66
C TRP A 157 17.10 15.61 3.07
N SER A 158 16.54 16.59 3.78
CA SER A 158 16.78 16.75 5.21
C SER A 158 15.90 15.78 6.02
N SER A 159 16.20 15.62 7.32
CA SER A 159 15.34 14.85 8.24
C SER A 159 13.90 15.38 8.31
N GLN A 160 13.72 16.69 8.15
CA GLN A 160 12.40 17.33 8.12
C GLN A 160 11.64 17.03 6.81
N SER A 161 12.38 16.89 5.71
CA SER A 161 11.87 16.41 4.42
C SER A 161 11.51 14.91 4.43
N ALA A 162 11.77 14.19 5.52
CA ALA A 162 11.38 12.78 5.70
C ALA A 162 10.20 12.62 6.68
N MET A 163 9.46 13.69 6.98
CA MET A 163 8.28 13.65 7.85
C MET A 163 6.97 13.64 7.04
N PHE A 164 6.01 12.85 7.49
CA PHE A 164 4.75 12.56 6.80
C PHE A 164 3.53 12.81 7.70
N ASP A 165 2.45 13.29 7.11
CA ASP A 165 1.16 13.43 7.79
C ASP A 165 0.47 12.07 7.95
N VAL A 166 0.68 11.16 7.00
CA VAL A 166 0.12 9.81 7.02
C VAL A 166 1.17 8.80 6.58
N ILE A 167 1.27 7.68 7.30
CA ILE A 167 1.98 6.49 6.85
C ILE A 167 0.95 5.41 6.56
N THR A 168 0.96 4.88 5.34
CA THR A 168 0.11 3.78 4.93
C THR A 168 0.96 2.50 4.81
N ILE A 169 0.45 1.41 5.39
CA ILE A 169 1.12 0.11 5.44
C ILE A 169 0.07 -0.94 5.11
N SER A 170 0.31 -1.80 4.13
CA SER A 170 -0.72 -2.75 3.71
C SER A 170 -0.12 -4.09 3.34
N LEU A 171 -0.41 -5.11 4.15
CA LEU A 171 0.00 -6.49 3.93
C LEU A 171 1.53 -6.65 3.81
N CYS A 172 2.26 -5.99 4.71
CA CYS A 172 3.71 -5.83 4.63
C CYS A 172 4.41 -6.35 5.89
N LEU A 173 4.13 -5.76 7.05
CA LEU A 173 4.92 -6.05 8.25
C LEU A 173 4.79 -7.51 8.71
N GLU A 174 3.62 -8.12 8.53
CA GLU A 174 3.37 -9.53 8.88
C GLU A 174 4.18 -10.54 8.07
N VAL A 175 4.68 -10.14 6.89
CA VAL A 175 5.54 -10.98 6.04
C VAL A 175 7.01 -10.58 6.14
N ALA A 176 7.28 -9.35 6.59
CA ALA A 176 8.63 -8.81 6.73
C ALA A 176 9.30 -9.18 8.07
N VAL A 177 8.51 -9.43 9.12
CA VAL A 177 9.03 -9.79 10.46
C VAL A 177 8.40 -11.08 10.97
N THR A 178 9.18 -11.85 11.74
CA THR A 178 8.79 -13.21 12.18
C THR A 178 8.35 -13.31 13.64
N SER A 179 8.31 -12.18 14.37
CA SER A 179 7.93 -12.16 15.77
C SER A 179 7.07 -10.95 16.14
N ASP A 180 6.23 -11.12 17.16
CA ASP A 180 5.41 -10.03 17.74
C ASP A 180 6.30 -8.85 18.21
N GLU A 181 7.49 -9.13 18.73
CA GLU A 181 8.46 -8.11 19.12
C GLU A 181 9.01 -7.36 17.90
N GLY A 182 9.40 -8.10 16.85
CA GLY A 182 9.82 -7.51 15.57
C GLY A 182 8.75 -6.63 14.95
N TYR A 183 7.48 -7.03 15.05
CA TYR A 183 6.35 -6.24 14.55
C TYR A 183 6.18 -4.93 15.32
N ARG A 184 6.25 -4.96 16.66
CA ARG A 184 6.20 -3.75 17.50
C ARG A 184 7.39 -2.83 17.20
N HIS A 185 8.58 -3.40 17.05
CA HIS A 185 9.79 -2.65 16.73
C HIS A 185 9.70 -2.00 15.35
N ALA A 186 9.20 -2.72 14.34
CA ALA A 186 8.95 -2.19 13.00
C ALA A 186 8.00 -0.97 13.03
N ILE A 187 6.87 -1.07 13.73
CA ILE A 187 5.96 0.07 13.90
C ILE A 187 6.69 1.23 14.59
N ALA A 188 7.44 0.97 15.66
CA ALA A 188 8.19 1.99 16.37
C ALA A 188 9.22 2.71 15.47
N LYS A 189 9.92 1.97 14.59
CA LYS A 189 10.82 2.57 13.59
C LYS A 189 10.07 3.49 12.64
N LEU A 190 8.98 3.02 12.04
CA LEU A 190 8.24 3.78 11.03
C LEU A 190 7.57 5.02 11.61
N ARG A 191 7.14 4.99 12.88
CA ARG A 191 6.60 6.16 13.58
C ARG A 191 7.58 7.34 13.64
N ARG A 192 8.89 7.12 13.49
CA ARG A 192 9.90 8.20 13.44
C ARG A 192 9.72 9.11 12.22
N TYR A 193 9.10 8.61 11.15
CA TYR A 193 8.77 9.42 9.97
C TYR A 193 7.45 10.19 10.12
N LEU A 194 6.72 10.00 11.21
CA LEU A 194 5.39 10.60 11.38
C LEU A 194 5.50 11.99 12.02
N LYS A 195 4.78 12.97 11.46
CA LYS A 195 4.61 14.28 12.09
C LYS A 195 3.86 14.15 13.42
N PRO A 196 4.09 15.06 14.39
CA PRO A 196 3.23 15.14 15.57
C PRO A 196 1.75 15.24 15.17
N GLY A 197 0.92 14.32 15.68
CA GLY A 197 -0.50 14.23 15.34
C GLY A 197 -0.81 13.63 13.97
N GLY A 198 0.18 13.03 13.29
CA GLY A 198 -0.03 12.27 12.05
C GLY A 198 -0.76 10.94 12.29
N PHE A 199 -1.05 10.23 11.20
CA PHE A 199 -1.84 9.00 11.23
C PHE A 199 -1.08 7.81 10.65
N VAL A 200 -1.38 6.63 11.17
CA VAL A 200 -0.97 5.36 10.55
C VAL A 200 -2.23 4.62 10.07
N LEU A 201 -2.31 4.37 8.77
CA LEU A 201 -3.31 3.50 8.16
C LEU A 201 -2.68 2.14 7.89
N MET A 202 -3.14 1.09 8.56
CA MET A 202 -2.52 -0.22 8.45
C MET A 202 -3.52 -1.32 8.13
N LEU A 203 -3.40 -1.93 6.95
CA LEU A 203 -4.10 -3.17 6.63
C LEU A 203 -3.15 -4.34 6.91
N GLY A 204 -3.56 -5.28 7.74
CA GLY A 204 -2.78 -6.50 8.01
C GLY A 204 -3.66 -7.75 8.07
N VAL A 205 -3.04 -8.92 8.03
CA VAL A 205 -3.70 -10.18 8.37
C VAL A 205 -3.53 -10.51 9.85
N SER A 206 -4.63 -10.86 10.53
CA SER A 206 -4.57 -11.43 11.88
C SER A 206 -4.58 -12.95 11.79
N TRP A 207 -3.49 -13.57 12.23
CA TRP A 207 -3.37 -15.03 12.34
C TRP A 207 -4.03 -15.60 13.62
N ARG A 208 -4.50 -14.75 14.55
CA ARG A 208 -4.99 -15.17 15.87
C ARG A 208 -6.37 -15.87 15.90
N GLU A 209 -7.06 -16.02 14.76
CA GLU A 209 -8.30 -16.81 14.68
C GLU A 209 -8.14 -18.17 13.95
N LEU A 210 -6.94 -18.73 13.92
CA LEU A 210 -6.67 -20.05 13.35
C LEU A 210 -7.38 -21.23 14.06
N LEU A 211 -8.04 -21.01 15.21
CA LEU A 211 -8.90 -22.02 15.84
C LEU A 211 -10.31 -22.12 15.22
N HIS A 212 -10.71 -21.18 14.33
CA HIS A 212 -12.07 -21.15 13.75
C HIS A 212 -12.13 -20.96 12.22
N GLY A 213 -11.00 -21.10 11.51
CA GLY A 213 -11.04 -21.61 10.13
C GLY A 213 -11.02 -20.64 8.96
N ARG A 214 -10.77 -19.32 9.11
CA ARG A 214 -10.34 -18.44 7.99
C ARG A 214 -9.49 -17.25 8.47
N PRO A 215 -8.38 -16.90 7.80
CA PRO A 215 -7.63 -15.68 8.09
C PRO A 215 -8.52 -14.45 7.86
N ARG A 216 -8.54 -13.51 8.83
CA ARG A 216 -9.26 -12.22 8.70
C ARG A 216 -8.26 -11.11 8.42
N LYS A 217 -8.53 -10.33 7.36
CA LYS A 217 -7.86 -9.06 7.10
C LYS A 217 -8.48 -7.99 8.00
N ILE A 218 -7.65 -7.20 8.67
CA ILE A 218 -8.08 -6.15 9.60
C ILE A 218 -7.42 -4.84 9.18
N LEU A 219 -8.22 -3.79 9.01
CA LEU A 219 -7.73 -2.43 8.85
C LEU A 219 -7.68 -1.76 10.23
N TYR A 220 -6.50 -1.28 10.60
CA TYR A 220 -6.26 -0.50 11.79
C TYR A 220 -6.00 0.95 11.40
N PHE A 221 -6.57 1.87 12.19
CA PHE A 221 -6.35 3.30 12.09
C PHE A 221 -5.80 3.79 13.42
N PHE A 222 -4.56 4.27 13.43
CA PHE A 222 -3.90 4.77 14.64
C PHE A 222 -3.57 6.26 14.52
N ARG A 223 -3.50 6.91 15.68
CA ARG A 223 -2.92 8.24 15.88
C ARG A 223 -1.56 8.11 16.55
#